data_AF-A0AAV5RMC8-F1
#
_entry.id   AF-A0AAV5RMC8-F1
#
_cell.length_a   1.000
_cell.length_b   1.000
_cell.length_c   1.000
_cell.angle_alpha   90.00
_cell.angle_beta   90.00
_cell.angle_gamma   90.00
#
_symmetry.space_group_name_H-M   'P 1'
#
loop_
_entity.id
_entity.type
_entity.pdbx_description
1 polymer ?
#
loop_
_entity_poly.entity_id
_entity_poly.type
_entity_poly.pdbx_seq_one_letter_code
_entity_poly.pdbx_strand_id
1 'polypeptide(L)'
;MVLKIFRRIVGSKSEDLAYKMTDNSPIGPSTQDLQNLTRMSYKSKDCQKIFNVIHERIASRGKNWREKSKALTILQYFIIHGSPESLQLMQSNKSLVTPMLDYKYLDSNNHDQGRSVREKAKNLLDVLDSPERIEETKKNYKLQKENVRKSIGNGRPSTQSRNTLELLRESLFDDPDPTDLNGAFESSTTQTAPKAPGVDSEQPRMVGAMLSAIEEEH
;
A
#
# COMPACT_ATOMS: atom_id res chain seq x y z
N MET A 1 30.49 3.89 21.49
CA MET A 1 29.58 4.60 20.54
C MET A 1 30.33 4.86 19.22
N VAL A 2 30.81 3.81 18.52
CA VAL A 2 31.75 3.97 17.38
C VAL A 2 31.50 2.98 16.23
N LEU A 3 30.24 2.74 15.85
CA LEU A 3 29.90 1.87 14.71
C LEU A 3 28.84 2.48 13.80
N LYS A 4 28.95 3.78 13.48
CA LYS A 4 28.03 4.45 12.54
C LYS A 4 28.70 5.26 11.41
N ILE A 5 30.04 5.23 11.26
CA ILE A 5 30.74 6.14 10.33
C ILE A 5 31.62 5.40 9.29
N PHE A 6 31.40 4.11 9.00
CA PHE A 6 32.24 3.40 8.01
C PHE A 6 31.49 2.54 6.99
N ARG A 7 30.45 3.08 6.36
CA ARG A 7 29.85 2.44 5.17
C ARG A 7 29.22 3.45 4.20
N ARG A 8 29.96 4.49 3.80
CA ARG A 8 29.46 5.41 2.76
C ARG A 8 30.60 6.10 2.01
N ILE A 9 31.27 5.37 1.12
CA ILE A 9 32.25 5.98 0.21
C ILE A 9 31.86 5.81 -1.26
N VAL A 10 31.15 4.75 -1.67
CA VAL A 10 30.39 4.73 -2.94
C VAL A 10 29.20 3.77 -2.79
N GLY A 11 28.01 4.28 -2.48
CA GLY A 11 26.78 3.49 -2.66
C GLY A 11 26.54 3.30 -4.15
N SER A 12 26.26 2.09 -4.63
CA SER A 12 25.79 1.98 -6.02
C SER A 12 24.37 2.53 -6.12
N LYS A 13 24.00 2.96 -7.34
CA LYS A 13 22.66 3.47 -7.64
C LYS A 13 21.52 2.58 -7.11
N SER A 14 21.74 1.26 -7.09
CA SER A 14 20.82 0.25 -6.54
C SER A 14 20.64 0.39 -5.03
N GLU A 15 21.72 0.59 -4.29
CA GLU A 15 21.72 0.81 -2.84
C GLU A 15 21.05 2.14 -2.50
N ASP A 16 21.43 3.22 -3.19
CA ASP A 16 20.86 4.55 -2.96
C ASP A 16 19.35 4.57 -3.20
N LEU A 17 18.89 3.90 -4.26
CA LEU A 17 17.46 3.78 -4.54
C LEU A 17 16.75 2.94 -3.47
N ALA A 18 17.33 1.82 -3.03
CA ALA A 18 16.76 1.01 -1.95
C ALA A 18 16.66 1.80 -0.63
N TYR A 19 17.68 2.60 -0.29
CA TYR A 19 17.67 3.45 0.89
C TYR A 19 16.63 4.56 0.81
N LYS A 20 16.52 5.23 -0.35
CA LYS A 20 15.49 6.24 -0.61
C LYS A 20 14.09 5.64 -0.40
N MET A 21 13.87 4.44 -0.91
CA MET A 21 12.56 3.77 -0.89
C MET A 21 12.16 3.22 0.48
N THR A 22 13.14 3.04 1.36
CA THR A 22 12.95 2.52 2.73
C THR A 22 13.18 3.60 3.80
N ASP A 23 13.14 4.87 3.41
CA ASP A 23 13.26 5.98 4.35
C ASP A 23 12.06 6.05 5.32
N ASN A 24 12.21 6.82 6.39
CA ASN A 24 11.16 7.00 7.39
C ASN A 24 10.08 8.02 6.97
N SER A 25 10.01 8.39 5.69
CA SER A 25 8.97 9.32 5.21
C SER A 25 7.58 8.69 5.31
N PRO A 26 6.50 9.48 5.47
CA PRO A 26 5.15 8.92 5.54
C PRO A 26 4.62 8.39 4.21
N ILE A 27 5.27 8.77 3.09
CA ILE A 27 4.86 8.40 1.74
C ILE A 27 5.52 7.08 1.35
N GLY A 28 4.72 6.17 0.77
CA GLY A 28 5.20 4.88 0.29
C GLY A 28 6.13 4.98 -0.92
N PRO A 29 6.82 3.88 -1.25
CA PRO A 29 7.64 3.78 -2.45
C PRO A 29 6.81 4.04 -3.72
N SER A 30 7.29 4.90 -4.62
CA SER A 30 6.58 5.16 -5.88
C SER A 30 6.65 3.94 -6.81
N THR A 31 5.59 3.68 -7.60
CA THR A 31 5.56 2.57 -8.56
C THR A 31 6.73 2.63 -9.55
N GLN A 32 7.11 3.84 -9.99
CA GLN A 32 8.24 4.02 -10.91
C GLN A 32 9.56 3.63 -10.25
N ASP A 33 9.77 4.01 -8.98
CA ASP A 33 10.98 3.63 -8.25
C ASP A 33 11.01 2.10 -7.99
N LEU A 34 9.86 1.46 -7.71
CA LEU A 34 9.77 0.00 -7.56
C LEU A 34 10.12 -0.75 -8.86
N GLN A 35 9.60 -0.27 -9.99
CA GLN A 35 9.94 -0.80 -11.33
C GLN A 35 11.43 -0.64 -11.63
N ASN A 36 12.02 0.51 -11.29
CA ASN A 36 13.44 0.74 -11.45
C ASN A 36 14.26 -0.21 -10.58
N LEU A 37 13.90 -0.37 -9.30
CA LEU A 37 14.60 -1.21 -8.35
C LEU A 37 14.57 -2.69 -8.76
N THR A 38 13.39 -3.20 -9.14
CA THR A 38 13.25 -4.59 -9.64
C THR A 38 13.99 -4.82 -10.94
N ARG A 39 14.00 -3.85 -11.86
CA ARG A 39 14.82 -3.96 -13.08
C ARG A 39 16.31 -4.08 -12.77
N MET A 40 16.80 -3.37 -11.75
CA MET A 40 18.20 -3.48 -11.32
C MET A 40 18.52 -4.85 -10.71
N SER A 41 17.54 -5.53 -10.11
CA SER A 41 17.72 -6.87 -9.52
C SER A 41 18.12 -7.98 -10.51
N TYR A 42 18.01 -7.74 -11.82
CA TYR A 42 18.46 -8.69 -12.85
C TYR A 42 19.99 -8.73 -13.00
N LYS A 43 20.70 -7.80 -12.34
CA LYS A 43 22.16 -7.87 -12.20
C LYS A 43 22.48 -8.44 -10.82
N SER A 44 23.12 -9.61 -10.75
CA SER A 44 23.39 -10.31 -9.49
C SER A 44 24.04 -9.44 -8.41
N LYS A 45 25.07 -8.67 -8.77
CA LYS A 45 25.72 -7.73 -7.82
C LYS A 45 24.76 -6.66 -7.28
N ASP A 46 23.89 -6.11 -8.12
CA ASP A 46 22.90 -5.12 -7.69
C ASP A 46 21.79 -5.78 -6.86
N CYS A 47 21.38 -6.99 -7.21
CA CYS A 47 20.41 -7.78 -6.46
C CYS A 47 20.87 -7.99 -5.01
N GLN A 48 22.08 -8.52 -4.83
CA GLN A 48 22.67 -8.73 -3.49
C GLN A 48 22.72 -7.44 -2.67
N LYS A 49 23.11 -6.33 -3.30
CA LYS A 49 23.17 -5.03 -2.65
C LYS A 49 21.80 -4.51 -2.22
N ILE A 50 20.78 -4.63 -3.07
CA ILE A 50 19.39 -4.26 -2.74
C ILE A 50 18.92 -5.08 -1.54
N PHE A 51 19.14 -6.39 -1.56
CA PHE A 51 18.74 -7.28 -0.46
C PHE A 51 19.48 -6.98 0.83
N ASN A 52 20.78 -6.63 0.78
CA ASN A 52 21.52 -6.19 1.97
C ASN A 52 20.86 -4.96 2.62
N VAL A 53 20.47 -3.95 1.82
CA VAL A 53 19.76 -2.78 2.35
C VAL A 53 18.43 -3.18 2.98
N ILE A 54 17.63 -4.00 2.29
CA ILE A 54 16.34 -4.49 2.82
C ILE A 54 16.55 -5.25 4.13
N HIS A 55 17.57 -6.10 4.21
CA HIS A 55 17.89 -6.88 5.40
C HIS A 55 18.25 -5.99 6.59
N GLU A 56 19.09 -4.97 6.37
CA GLU A 56 19.43 -3.98 7.39
C GLU A 56 18.18 -3.24 7.90
N ARG A 57 17.22 -2.93 7.03
CA ARG A 57 15.96 -2.27 7.42
C ARG A 57 15.05 -3.17 8.23
N ILE A 58 14.88 -4.44 7.83
CA ILE A 58 14.07 -5.40 8.57
C ILE A 58 14.70 -5.71 9.93
N ALA A 59 16.02 -5.91 9.98
CA ALA A 59 16.77 -6.18 11.20
C ALA A 59 16.98 -4.94 12.09
N SER A 60 16.65 -3.74 11.61
CA SER A 60 16.78 -2.49 12.35
C SER A 60 16.10 -2.58 13.71
N ARG A 61 16.87 -2.35 14.77
CA ARG A 61 16.39 -2.38 16.16
C ARG A 61 15.65 -1.07 16.45
N GLY A 62 14.44 -1.19 17.01
CA GLY A 62 13.67 -0.07 17.52
C GLY A 62 12.39 0.25 16.75
N LYS A 63 11.95 1.50 16.95
CA LYS A 63 10.64 2.08 16.64
C LYS A 63 10.46 2.50 15.16
N ASN A 64 11.10 1.79 14.23
CA ASN A 64 11.17 2.12 12.80
C ASN A 64 10.14 1.35 11.95
N TRP A 65 8.86 1.42 12.33
CA TRP A 65 7.80 0.65 11.68
C TRP A 65 7.62 1.01 10.19
N ARG A 66 7.86 2.27 9.80
CA ARG A 66 7.77 2.72 8.40
C ARG A 66 8.85 2.07 7.53
N GLU A 67 10.09 2.09 7.99
CA GLU A 67 11.20 1.48 7.26
C GLU A 67 10.95 -0.02 7.05
N LYS A 68 10.46 -0.72 8.09
CA LYS A 68 10.09 -2.15 8.03
C LYS A 68 8.92 -2.40 7.09
N SER A 69 7.83 -1.62 7.19
CA SER A 69 6.65 -1.77 6.32
C SER A 69 7.00 -1.52 4.84
N LYS A 70 7.85 -0.53 4.56
CA LYS A 70 8.35 -0.25 3.19
C LYS A 70 9.32 -1.33 2.69
N ALA A 71 10.16 -1.88 3.55
CA ALA A 71 11.02 -2.99 3.18
C ALA A 71 10.20 -4.24 2.79
N LEU A 72 9.18 -4.59 3.59
CA LEU A 72 8.26 -5.70 3.29
C LEU A 72 7.47 -5.46 2.00
N THR A 73 7.06 -4.21 1.78
CA THR A 73 6.42 -3.77 0.53
C THR A 73 7.30 -4.03 -0.70
N ILE A 74 8.60 -3.70 -0.61
CA ILE A 74 9.53 -3.96 -1.70
C ILE A 74 9.65 -5.46 -1.95
N LEU A 75 9.77 -6.28 -0.90
CA LEU A 75 9.84 -7.74 -1.02
C LEU A 75 8.58 -8.32 -1.70
N GLN A 76 7.39 -7.89 -1.29
CA GLN A 76 6.14 -8.26 -1.94
C GLN A 76 6.15 -7.96 -3.45
N TYR A 77 6.63 -6.78 -3.84
CA TYR A 77 6.74 -6.40 -5.24
C TYR A 77 7.77 -7.27 -6.02
N PHE A 78 8.84 -7.69 -5.36
CA PHE A 78 9.86 -8.57 -5.93
C PHE A 78 9.34 -9.98 -6.23
N ILE A 79 8.32 -10.49 -5.52
CA ILE A 79 7.70 -11.79 -5.83
C ILE A 79 7.23 -11.83 -7.28
N ILE A 80 6.61 -10.74 -7.74
CA ILE A 80 5.96 -10.66 -9.04
C ILE A 80 6.95 -10.24 -10.14
N HIS A 81 7.83 -9.28 -9.83
CA HIS A 81 8.64 -8.57 -10.83
C HIS A 81 10.15 -8.78 -10.72
N GLY A 82 10.61 -9.38 -9.62
CA GLY A 82 12.02 -9.58 -9.35
C GLY A 82 12.67 -10.61 -10.27
N SER A 83 14.00 -10.67 -10.22
CA SER A 83 14.78 -11.69 -10.92
C SER A 83 14.64 -13.07 -10.25
N PRO A 84 14.92 -14.18 -10.95
CA PRO A 84 14.91 -15.52 -10.35
C PRO A 84 15.82 -15.62 -9.12
N GLU A 85 16.98 -14.99 -9.16
CA GLU A 85 17.92 -14.90 -8.04
C GLU A 85 17.30 -14.20 -6.83
N SER A 86 16.53 -13.13 -7.05
CA SER A 86 15.85 -12.44 -5.96
C SER A 86 14.84 -13.33 -5.22
N LEU A 87 14.12 -14.19 -5.94
CA LEU A 87 13.19 -15.14 -5.34
C LEU A 87 13.92 -16.21 -4.52
N GLN A 88 15.10 -16.65 -4.97
CA GLN A 88 15.94 -17.59 -4.22
C GLN A 88 16.45 -16.95 -2.92
N LEU A 89 16.88 -15.69 -2.97
CA LEU A 89 17.31 -14.94 -1.79
C LEU A 89 16.16 -14.76 -0.78
N MET A 90 14.94 -14.51 -1.25
CA MET A 90 13.76 -14.40 -0.39
C MET A 90 13.42 -15.73 0.30
N GLN A 91 13.37 -16.82 -0.47
CA GLN A 91 13.06 -18.15 0.07
C GLN A 91 14.13 -18.63 1.07
N SER A 92 15.40 -18.36 0.80
CA SER A 92 16.52 -18.74 1.68
C SER A 92 16.54 -17.97 3.00
N ASN A 93 15.93 -16.77 3.03
CA ASN A 93 15.98 -15.86 4.18
C ASN A 93 14.61 -15.62 4.82
N LYS A 94 13.65 -16.56 4.72
CA LYS A 94 12.33 -16.44 5.37
C LYS A 94 12.41 -16.11 6.87
N SER A 95 13.40 -16.68 7.57
CA SER A 95 13.64 -16.47 9.00
C SER A 95 13.92 -15.02 9.38
N LEU A 96 14.37 -14.17 8.44
CA LEU A 96 14.54 -12.74 8.66
C LEU A 96 13.19 -12.01 8.83
N VAL A 97 12.16 -12.47 8.11
CA VAL A 97 10.82 -11.88 8.10
C VAL A 97 9.97 -12.42 9.25
N THR A 98 10.17 -13.67 9.68
CA THR A 98 9.37 -14.32 10.74
C THR A 98 9.18 -13.47 12.00
N PRO A 99 10.19 -12.79 12.58
CA PRO A 99 10.01 -11.94 13.76
C PRO A 99 9.07 -10.74 13.53
N MET A 100 8.80 -10.37 12.28
CA MET A 100 7.89 -9.28 11.95
C MET A 100 6.42 -9.66 12.20
N LEU A 101 6.10 -10.95 12.31
CA LEU A 101 4.75 -11.44 12.66
C LEU A 101 4.32 -10.99 14.06
N ASP A 102 5.25 -10.80 14.98
CA ASP A 102 4.99 -10.36 16.36
C ASP A 102 5.39 -8.89 16.58
N TYR A 103 5.66 -8.14 15.51
CA TYR A 103 6.11 -6.76 15.62
C TYR A 103 5.01 -5.87 16.22
N LYS A 104 5.31 -5.24 17.36
CA LYS A 104 4.40 -4.33 18.06
C LYS A 104 4.97 -2.92 18.07
N TYR A 105 4.14 -1.97 17.68
CA TYR A 105 4.45 -0.55 17.76
C TYR A 105 3.17 0.23 18.00
N LEU A 106 3.09 0.90 19.15
CA LEU A 106 2.09 1.92 19.43
C LEU A 106 2.72 3.29 19.23
N ASP A 107 2.04 4.16 18.47
CA ASP A 107 2.44 5.55 18.32
C ASP A 107 2.07 6.40 19.55
N SER A 108 2.35 7.70 19.50
CA SER A 108 2.03 8.67 20.56
C SER A 108 0.53 8.77 20.85
N ASN A 109 -0.32 8.31 19.94
CA ASN A 109 -1.77 8.40 20.00
C ASN A 109 -2.39 7.03 20.33
N ASN A 110 -1.59 6.06 20.78
CA ASN A 110 -1.97 4.68 21.03
C ASN A 110 -2.52 3.92 19.79
N HIS A 111 -2.20 4.35 18.58
CA HIS A 111 -2.51 3.57 17.38
C HIS A 111 -1.43 2.52 17.11
N ASP A 112 -1.88 1.30 16.77
CA ASP A 112 -1.00 0.18 16.45
C ASP A 112 -0.50 0.26 15.00
N GLN A 113 0.60 0.99 14.79
CA GLN A 113 1.30 1.02 13.50
C GLN A 113 2.06 -0.30 13.23
N GLY A 114 2.17 -1.17 14.23
CA GLY A 114 2.73 -2.51 14.05
C GLY A 114 1.82 -3.43 13.23
N ARG A 115 0.50 -3.17 13.22
CA ARG A 115 -0.48 -3.99 12.49
C ARG A 115 -0.12 -4.16 11.01
N SER A 116 0.14 -3.05 10.31
CA SER A 116 0.52 -3.06 8.89
C SER A 116 1.81 -3.86 8.62
N VAL A 117 2.76 -3.87 9.57
CA VAL A 117 3.99 -4.67 9.44
C VAL A 117 3.68 -6.15 9.58
N ARG A 118 2.84 -6.53 10.55
CA ARG A 118 2.46 -7.93 10.80
C ARG A 118 1.66 -8.52 9.64
N GLU A 119 0.68 -7.79 9.13
CA GLU A 119 -0.13 -8.21 7.97
C GLU A 119 0.77 -8.45 6.75
N LYS A 120 1.60 -7.46 6.39
CA LYS A 120 2.52 -7.60 5.25
C LYS A 120 3.50 -8.76 5.41
N ALA A 121 4.00 -9.00 6.62
CA ALA A 121 4.88 -10.12 6.91
C ALA A 121 4.17 -11.47 6.78
N LYS A 122 2.94 -11.57 7.30
CA LYS A 122 2.10 -12.77 7.17
C LYS A 122 1.88 -13.13 5.70
N ASN A 123 1.44 -12.16 4.90
CA ASN A 123 1.07 -12.39 3.50
C ASN A 123 2.31 -12.68 2.65
N LEU A 124 3.44 -12.04 2.98
CA LEU A 124 4.72 -12.34 2.34
C LEU A 124 5.21 -13.77 2.65
N LEU A 125 5.13 -14.20 3.90
CA LEU A 125 5.57 -15.54 4.31
C LEU A 125 4.67 -16.64 3.75
N ASP A 126 3.36 -16.39 3.72
CA ASP A 126 2.37 -17.30 3.13
C ASP A 126 2.67 -17.56 1.64
N VAL A 127 2.93 -16.51 0.85
CA VAL A 127 3.31 -16.67 -0.56
C VAL A 127 4.66 -17.36 -0.73
N LEU A 128 5.63 -17.10 0.17
CA LEU A 128 6.95 -17.72 0.13
C LEU A 128 6.98 -19.15 0.70
N ASP A 129 5.85 -19.67 1.18
CA ASP A 129 5.81 -21.00 1.78
C ASP A 129 5.93 -22.10 0.72
N SER A 130 5.30 -21.90 -0.45
CA SER A 130 5.38 -22.85 -1.56
C SER A 130 5.68 -22.18 -2.91
N PRO A 131 6.43 -22.86 -3.81
CA PRO A 131 6.67 -22.36 -5.15
C PRO A 131 5.37 -22.25 -5.98
N GLU A 132 4.38 -23.09 -5.68
CA GLU A 132 3.06 -23.06 -6.34
C GLU A 132 2.33 -21.75 -6.05
N ARG A 133 2.34 -21.29 -4.78
CA ARG A 133 1.74 -20.01 -4.39
C ARG A 133 2.41 -18.84 -5.10
N ILE A 134 3.75 -18.85 -5.22
CA ILE A 134 4.48 -17.82 -5.96
C ILE A 134 4.01 -17.73 -7.42
N GLU A 135 3.86 -18.87 -8.09
CA GLU A 135 3.41 -18.91 -9.49
C GLU A 135 1.93 -18.52 -9.63
N GLU A 136 1.09 -18.92 -8.70
CA GLU A 136 -0.30 -18.48 -8.62
C GLU A 136 -0.41 -16.96 -8.44
N THR A 137 0.32 -16.37 -7.49
CA THR A 137 0.36 -14.91 -7.28
C THR A 137 0.78 -14.18 -8.56
N LYS A 138 1.80 -14.67 -9.27
CA LYS A 138 2.24 -14.09 -10.56
C LYS A 138 1.15 -14.21 -11.63
N LYS A 139 0.47 -15.35 -11.72
CA LYS A 139 -0.62 -15.58 -12.69
C LYS A 139 -1.80 -14.67 -12.40
N ASN A 140 -2.21 -14.57 -11.14
CA ASN A 140 -3.30 -13.72 -10.69
C ASN A 140 -2.99 -12.25 -10.97
N TYR A 141 -1.76 -11.78 -10.69
CA TYR A 141 -1.32 -10.44 -11.06
C TYR A 141 -1.44 -10.18 -12.57
N LYS A 142 -0.99 -11.11 -13.41
CA LYS A 142 -1.07 -10.96 -14.88
C LYS A 142 -2.51 -10.84 -15.35
N LEU A 143 -3.41 -11.69 -14.83
CA LEU A 143 -4.83 -11.67 -15.17
C LEU A 143 -5.50 -10.35 -14.74
N GLN A 144 -5.27 -9.93 -13.49
CA GLN A 144 -5.83 -8.68 -12.98
C GLN A 144 -5.31 -7.46 -13.77
N LYS A 145 -4.01 -7.42 -14.07
CA LYS A 145 -3.42 -6.38 -14.91
C LYS A 145 -4.03 -6.33 -16.32
N GLU A 146 -4.31 -7.48 -16.92
CA GLU A 146 -4.97 -7.57 -18.22
C GLU A 146 -6.43 -7.06 -18.15
N ASN A 147 -7.17 -7.44 -17.11
CA ASN A 147 -8.54 -6.99 -16.89
C ASN A 147 -8.60 -5.47 -16.70
N VAL A 148 -7.69 -4.91 -15.91
CA VAL A 148 -7.56 -3.45 -15.75
C VAL A 148 -7.26 -2.78 -17.10
N ARG A 149 -6.36 -3.34 -17.91
CA ARG A 149 -6.06 -2.81 -19.25
C ARG A 149 -7.29 -2.86 -20.17
N LYS A 150 -8.08 -3.93 -20.13
CA LYS A 150 -9.33 -4.05 -20.91
C LYS A 150 -10.38 -3.05 -20.45
N SER A 151 -10.51 -2.84 -19.14
CA SER A 151 -11.47 -1.91 -18.53
C SER A 151 -11.14 -0.44 -18.83
N ILE A 152 -9.86 -0.07 -18.92
CA ILE A 152 -9.43 1.32 -19.18
C ILE A 152 -9.55 1.71 -20.67
N GLY A 153 -9.73 0.76 -21.58
CA GLY A 153 -9.73 1.01 -23.04
C GLY A 153 -8.39 1.55 -23.56
N ASN A 154 -8.32 1.94 -24.83
CA ASN A 154 -7.10 2.50 -25.46
C ASN A 154 -6.79 3.95 -25.03
N GLY A 155 -7.39 4.45 -23.95
CA GLY A 155 -7.19 5.82 -23.45
C GLY A 155 -5.85 6.03 -22.73
N ARG A 156 -5.38 7.29 -22.70
CA ARG A 156 -4.16 7.67 -21.96
C ARG A 156 -4.28 7.31 -20.47
N PRO A 157 -3.25 6.71 -19.84
CA PRO A 157 -3.30 6.40 -18.42
C PRO A 157 -3.33 7.69 -17.60
N SER A 158 -4.44 7.93 -16.90
CA SER A 158 -4.63 9.06 -15.99
C SER A 158 -4.01 8.77 -14.61
N THR A 159 -3.99 9.75 -13.71
CA THR A 159 -3.59 9.56 -12.29
C THR A 159 -4.35 8.42 -11.61
N GLN A 160 -5.56 8.11 -12.09
CA GLN A 160 -6.35 6.94 -11.69
C GLN A 160 -5.58 5.63 -11.88
N SER A 161 -4.83 5.46 -12.98
CA SER A 161 -4.03 4.25 -13.26
C SER A 161 -2.85 4.04 -12.29
N ARG A 162 -2.36 5.10 -11.64
CA ARG A 162 -1.32 4.98 -10.60
C ARG A 162 -1.92 4.42 -9.31
N ASN A 163 -3.12 4.89 -8.95
CA ASN A 163 -3.86 4.35 -7.82
C ASN A 163 -4.33 2.92 -8.08
N THR A 164 -4.72 2.55 -9.30
CA THR A 164 -5.15 1.17 -9.58
C THR A 164 -4.03 0.13 -9.49
N LEU A 165 -2.77 0.49 -9.74
CA LEU A 165 -1.64 -0.42 -9.51
C LEU A 165 -1.31 -0.58 -8.02
N GLU A 166 -1.58 0.45 -7.24
CA GLU A 166 -1.43 0.39 -5.79
C GLU A 166 -2.59 -0.39 -5.16
N LEU A 167 -3.81 -0.18 -5.64
CA LEU A 167 -4.98 -1.01 -5.31
C LEU A 167 -4.80 -2.46 -5.77
N LEU A 168 -4.15 -2.71 -6.91
CA LEU A 168 -3.80 -4.06 -7.36
C LEU A 168 -2.75 -4.70 -6.46
N ARG A 169 -1.79 -3.90 -5.99
CA ARG A 169 -0.78 -4.35 -5.04
C ARG A 169 -1.43 -4.64 -3.68
N GLU A 170 -2.32 -3.77 -3.20
CA GLU A 170 -3.09 -3.98 -1.97
C GLU A 170 -3.99 -5.21 -2.13
N SER A 171 -4.74 -5.35 -3.22
CA SER A 171 -5.63 -6.49 -3.48
C SER A 171 -4.93 -7.85 -3.69
N LEU A 172 -3.62 -7.86 -3.93
CA LEU A 172 -2.84 -9.09 -4.08
C LEU A 172 -2.23 -9.59 -2.78
N PHE A 173 -2.18 -8.73 -1.77
CA PHE A 173 -1.64 -9.08 -0.47
C PHE A 173 -2.63 -8.80 0.66
N ASP A 174 -3.82 -8.25 0.42
CA ASP A 174 -4.94 -8.27 1.36
C ASP A 174 -5.88 -9.40 0.99
N ASP A 175 -6.03 -10.38 1.90
CA ASP A 175 -7.19 -11.26 1.87
C ASP A 175 -8.43 -10.39 2.10
N PRO A 176 -9.51 -10.50 1.31
CA PRO A 176 -10.78 -9.91 1.70
C PRO A 176 -11.21 -10.57 3.01
N ASP A 177 -11.28 -9.78 4.08
CA ASP A 177 -11.96 -10.21 5.31
C ASP A 177 -13.42 -10.53 4.91
N PRO A 178 -13.91 -11.77 5.13
CA PRO A 178 -15.28 -12.14 4.75
C PRO A 178 -16.35 -11.27 5.44
N THR A 179 -16.00 -10.37 6.36
CA THR A 179 -16.93 -9.43 6.98
C THR A 179 -17.14 -8.10 6.24
N ASP A 180 -16.40 -7.77 5.19
CA ASP A 180 -16.46 -6.42 4.57
C ASP A 180 -17.40 -6.28 3.34
N LEU A 181 -18.37 -7.18 3.19
CA LEU A 181 -19.37 -7.13 2.10
C LEU A 181 -20.44 -6.02 2.25
N ASN A 182 -20.34 -5.15 3.26
CA ASN A 182 -21.34 -4.11 3.51
C ASN A 182 -20.90 -2.67 3.13
N GLY A 183 -19.71 -2.47 2.58
CA GLY A 183 -19.20 -1.12 2.25
C GLY A 183 -19.40 -0.64 0.81
N ALA A 184 -19.81 -1.51 -0.11
CA ALA A 184 -19.80 -1.23 -1.55
C ALA A 184 -21.21 -0.98 -2.14
N PHE A 185 -22.05 -0.19 -1.46
CA PHE A 185 -23.26 0.36 -2.08
C PHE A 185 -23.70 1.64 -1.36
N GLU A 186 -22.90 2.71 -1.44
CA GLU A 186 -23.42 4.08 -1.33
C GLU A 186 -22.33 5.09 -1.72
N SER A 187 -22.34 5.48 -2.99
CA SER A 187 -21.71 6.71 -3.48
C SER A 187 -22.36 7.08 -4.81
N SER A 188 -23.41 7.88 -4.66
CA SER A 188 -24.28 8.40 -5.70
C SER A 188 -23.58 8.98 -6.92
N THR A 189 -24.15 8.63 -8.07
CA THR A 189 -24.25 9.43 -9.29
C THR A 189 -24.33 10.93 -8.98
N THR A 190 -23.33 11.69 -9.42
CA THR A 190 -23.53 13.11 -9.76
C THR A 190 -22.98 13.33 -11.17
N GLN A 191 -23.87 13.31 -12.16
CA GLN A 191 -23.63 13.82 -13.50
C GLN A 191 -24.52 15.07 -13.72
N THR A 192 -23.91 16.09 -14.29
CA THR A 192 -24.34 17.50 -14.41
C THR A 192 -25.32 17.79 -15.56
N ALA A 193 -26.32 18.65 -15.27
CA ALA A 193 -26.93 19.77 -16.06
C ALA A 193 -27.66 19.48 -17.41
N PRO A 194 -28.65 20.29 -17.92
CA PRO A 194 -28.75 21.77 -17.85
C PRO A 194 -30.19 22.37 -17.63
N LYS A 195 -30.37 23.67 -17.96
CA LYS A 195 -31.24 24.71 -17.37
C LYS A 195 -32.42 25.19 -18.28
N ALA A 196 -33.56 25.55 -17.64
CA ALA A 196 -34.62 26.54 -17.96
C ALA A 196 -35.68 26.25 -19.07
N PRO A 197 -36.85 26.96 -19.17
CA PRO A 197 -37.52 27.95 -18.26
C PRO A 197 -39.07 27.79 -18.05
N GLY A 198 -39.64 28.48 -17.04
CA GLY A 198 -40.94 29.20 -17.15
C GLY A 198 -42.17 28.77 -16.32
N VAL A 199 -42.70 29.72 -15.53
CA VAL A 199 -44.12 29.99 -15.09
C VAL A 199 -44.90 28.87 -14.37
N ASP A 200 -45.68 29.04 -13.29
CA ASP A 200 -46.50 30.18 -12.84
C ASP A 200 -46.93 30.00 -11.34
N SER A 201 -47.14 31.15 -10.68
CA SER A 201 -48.11 31.48 -9.61
C SER A 201 -48.82 30.41 -8.73
N GLU A 202 -48.74 30.60 -7.39
CA GLU A 202 -49.86 30.72 -6.41
C GLU A 202 -49.49 30.27 -4.97
N GLN A 203 -49.35 31.25 -4.06
CA GLN A 203 -49.83 31.19 -2.66
C GLN A 203 -51.27 31.75 -2.65
N PRO A 204 -52.18 31.55 -1.65
CA PRO A 204 -51.88 31.49 -0.20
C PRO A 204 -52.82 30.63 0.69
N ARG A 205 -52.51 30.52 2.00
CA ARG A 205 -53.39 30.99 3.11
C ARG A 205 -52.80 30.70 4.50
N MET A 206 -52.76 31.75 5.30
CA MET A 206 -52.49 31.78 6.74
C MET A 206 -53.72 31.38 7.56
N VAL A 207 -53.51 30.72 8.71
CA VAL A 207 -54.12 30.97 10.04
C VAL A 207 -53.21 30.25 11.07
N GLY A 208 -52.75 30.75 12.21
CA GLY A 208 -52.90 32.01 12.93
C GLY A 208 -52.34 31.86 14.36
N ALA A 209 -51.89 32.99 14.92
CA ALA A 209 -51.70 33.33 16.36
C ALA A 209 -50.64 32.55 17.18
N MET A 210 -49.50 33.17 17.53
CA MET A 210 -49.23 34.13 18.64
C MET A 210 -48.90 33.42 19.97
N LEU A 211 -47.65 33.54 20.43
CA LEU A 211 -47.22 34.35 21.59
C LEU A 211 -47.87 33.86 22.90
N SER A 212 -47.19 33.60 24.02
CA SER A 212 -45.84 33.89 24.51
C SER A 212 -45.84 33.46 25.98
N ALA A 213 -44.66 33.18 26.55
CA ALA A 213 -44.34 33.37 27.98
C ALA A 213 -45.10 32.46 28.98
N ILE A 214 -44.61 32.07 30.17
CA ILE A 214 -43.46 32.38 31.02
C ILE A 214 -43.60 31.41 32.24
N GLU A 215 -42.48 30.96 32.83
CA GLU A 215 -42.29 30.51 34.24
C GLU A 215 -43.21 29.35 34.78
N GLU A 216 -42.89 28.53 35.77
CA GLU A 216 -41.98 28.57 36.92
C GLU A 216 -41.88 27.15 37.53
N GLU A 217 -40.83 26.93 38.34
CA GLU A 217 -40.65 25.96 39.44
C GLU A 217 -40.85 24.44 39.22
N HIS A 218 -39.79 23.65 39.44
CA HIS A 218 -39.41 23.22 40.81
C HIS A 218 -38.00 22.63 40.89
#